data_AF-A0A0B7AK00-F1
#
_entry.id   AF-A0A0B7AK00-F1
#
_cell.length_a   1.000
_cell.length_b   1.000
_cell.length_c   1.000
_cell.angle_alpha   90.00
_cell.angle_beta   90.00
_cell.angle_gamma   90.00
#
_symmetry.space_group_name_H-M   'P 1'
#
loop_
_entity.id
_entity.type
_entity.pdbx_description
1 polymer ?
#
loop_
_entity_poly.entity_id
_entity_poly.type
_entity_poly.pdbx_seq_one_letter_code
_entity_poly.pdbx_strand_id
1 'polypeptide(L)'
;NYISFHDVSNPIQQFLDKIKSDGKLHKKIGIYFQEPLPKSEHHGLFALTSCINHSCLPNAEIRSGLIDGKPGITIVAMRNISALEEILVSYVNPELGRAERRDKLLRRYRFWCQCVRCMHEGDGPNKCTHCGKLASCSSGIKTSEPSQDMISSLKHPVDTQNKNEMLF
;
A
#
# COMPACT_ATOMS: atom_id res chain seq x y z
N ASN A 1 -8.36 -2.35 5.89
CA ASN A 1 -6.92 -2.64 5.98
C ASN A 1 -6.70 -3.62 7.11
N TYR A 2 -6.71 -4.92 6.83
CA TYR A 2 -5.95 -5.84 7.69
C TYR A 2 -4.54 -5.88 7.09
N ILE A 3 -3.54 -5.80 7.95
CA ILE A 3 -2.16 -6.02 7.54
C ILE A 3 -1.90 -7.49 7.87
N SER A 4 -1.50 -8.26 6.86
CA SER A 4 -1.16 -9.67 7.05
C SER A 4 0.24 -9.76 7.64
N PHE A 5 0.37 -10.52 8.72
CA PHE A 5 1.65 -10.85 9.34
C PHE A 5 1.93 -12.33 9.14
N HIS A 6 3.19 -12.63 8.84
CA HIS A 6 3.72 -13.97 8.95
C HIS A 6 4.44 -14.08 10.28
N ASP A 7 3.99 -14.98 11.15
CA ASP A 7 4.74 -15.33 12.34
C ASP A 7 5.88 -16.28 11.94
N VAL A 8 7.09 -15.74 11.84
CA VAL A 8 8.32 -16.53 11.59
C VAL A 8 8.66 -17.45 12.77
N SER A 9 8.07 -17.22 13.94
CA SER A 9 8.21 -18.07 15.13
C SER A 9 7.07 -19.09 15.30
N ASN A 10 6.21 -19.27 14.29
CA ASN A 10 5.09 -20.21 14.35
C ASN A 10 5.60 -21.62 14.75
N PRO A 11 5.14 -22.18 15.89
CA PRO A 11 5.56 -23.50 16.37
C PRO A 11 5.36 -24.63 15.35
N ILE A 12 4.34 -24.53 14.50
CA ILE A 12 4.07 -25.48 13.41
C ILE A 12 5.14 -25.38 12.34
N GLN A 13 5.56 -24.16 11.96
CA GLN A 13 6.61 -23.99 10.97
C GLN A 13 7.95 -24.53 11.51
N GLN A 14 8.29 -24.23 12.76
CA GLN A 14 9.48 -24.78 13.42
C GLN A 14 9.44 -26.31 13.49
N PHE A 15 8.28 -26.89 13.79
CA PHE A 15 8.08 -28.34 13.79
C PHE A 15 8.28 -28.94 12.39
N LEU A 16 7.72 -28.33 11.34
CA LEU A 16 7.91 -28.77 9.96
C LEU A 16 9.37 -28.69 9.52
N ASP A 17 10.06 -27.59 9.85
CA ASP A 17 11.47 -27.41 9.50
C ASP A 17 12.34 -28.46 10.20
N LYS A 18 11.97 -28.85 11.44
CA LYS A 18 12.60 -29.96 12.17
C LYS A 18 12.33 -31.33 11.52
N ILE A 19 11.11 -31.58 11.03
CA ILE A 19 10.80 -32.82 10.28
C ILE A 19 11.62 -32.90 9.00
N LYS A 20 11.73 -31.78 8.26
CA LYS A 20 12.45 -31.74 6.99
C LYS A 20 13.95 -31.92 7.17
N SER A 21 14.52 -31.40 8.26
CA SER A 21 15.96 -31.48 8.56
C SER A 21 16.38 -32.83 9.18
N ASP A 22 15.50 -33.51 9.91
CA ASP A 22 15.76 -34.83 10.50
C ASP A 22 15.29 -35.97 9.59
N GLY A 23 16.24 -36.65 8.92
CA GLY A 23 15.95 -37.75 7.99
C GLY A 23 15.26 -38.97 8.62
N LYS A 24 15.42 -39.23 9.93
CA LYS A 24 14.69 -40.32 10.61
C LYS A 24 13.24 -39.91 10.87
N LEU A 25 13.04 -38.67 11.30
CA LEU A 25 11.70 -38.11 11.54
C LEU A 25 10.93 -37.96 10.22
N HIS A 26 11.60 -37.51 9.16
CA HIS A 26 11.02 -37.41 7.82
C HIS A 26 10.50 -38.76 7.30
N LYS A 27 11.26 -39.85 7.49
CA LYS A 27 10.83 -41.20 7.09
C LYS A 27 9.63 -41.72 7.88
N LYS A 28 9.49 -41.34 9.16
CA LYS A 28 8.39 -41.79 10.02
C LYS A 28 7.10 -41.01 9.79
N ILE A 29 7.19 -39.69 9.73
CA ILE A 29 6.01 -38.81 9.72
C ILE A 29 6.02 -37.77 8.60
N GLY A 30 7.18 -37.45 8.02
CA GLY A 30 7.30 -36.44 6.95
C GLY A 30 6.53 -36.80 5.68
N ILE A 31 6.32 -38.09 5.40
CA ILE A 31 5.53 -38.57 4.26
C ILE A 31 4.05 -38.12 4.31
N TYR A 32 3.54 -37.70 5.47
CA TYR A 32 2.17 -37.21 5.62
C TYR A 32 2.04 -35.69 5.46
N PHE A 33 3.16 -34.97 5.34
CA PHE A 33 3.22 -33.50 5.21
C PHE A 33 3.80 -33.06 3.86
N GLN A 34 3.45 -33.78 2.79
CA GLN A 34 3.92 -33.50 1.42
C GLN A 34 3.27 -32.23 0.83
N GLU A 35 2.05 -31.92 1.26
CA GLU A 35 1.36 -30.67 0.94
C GLU A 35 1.90 -29.54 1.81
N PRO A 36 2.19 -28.34 1.26
CA PRO A 36 2.55 -27.19 2.08
C PRO A 36 1.38 -26.85 3.01
N LEU A 37 1.61 -26.90 4.32
CA LEU A 37 0.61 -26.49 5.30
C LEU A 37 0.17 -25.05 5.00
N PRO A 38 -1.12 -24.73 5.19
CA PRO A 38 -1.59 -23.36 5.06
C PRO A 38 -0.76 -22.47 5.99
N LYS A 39 -0.18 -21.41 5.43
CA LYS A 39 0.53 -20.41 6.24
C LYS A 39 -0.46 -19.83 7.23
N SER A 40 -0.07 -19.74 8.50
CA SER A 40 -0.84 -19.00 9.48
C SER A 40 -0.81 -17.52 9.11
N GLU A 41 -1.90 -17.01 8.55
CA GLU A 41 -2.09 -15.59 8.34
C GLU A 41 -2.61 -14.97 9.64
N HIS A 42 -1.87 -14.00 10.17
CA HIS A 42 -2.29 -13.24 11.34
C HIS A 42 -2.74 -11.86 10.88
N HIS A 43 -3.82 -11.36 11.48
CA HIS A 43 -4.31 -10.01 11.26
C HIS A 43 -4.23 -9.21 12.55
N GLY A 44 -3.90 -7.92 12.44
CA GLY A 44 -3.84 -7.00 13.57
C GLY A 44 -4.72 -5.77 13.33
N LEU A 45 -5.25 -5.23 14.43
CA LEU A 45 -5.96 -3.95 14.46
C LEU A 45 -5.02 -2.89 15.08
N PHE A 46 -4.75 -1.83 14.34
CA PHE A 46 -3.77 -0.81 14.73
C PHE A 46 -4.41 0.57 14.67
N ALA A 47 -4.89 1.06 15.82
CA ALA A 47 -5.70 2.27 15.92
C ALA A 47 -5.04 3.49 15.25
N LEU A 48 -3.75 3.74 15.51
CA LEU A 48 -3.05 4.91 14.97
C LEU A 48 -2.95 4.87 13.44
N THR A 49 -2.56 3.73 12.85
CA THR A 49 -2.54 3.56 11.38
C THR A 49 -3.92 3.63 10.75
N SER A 50 -4.98 3.24 11.46
CA SER A 50 -6.35 3.34 10.94
C SER A 50 -6.81 4.80 10.75
N CYS A 51 -6.13 5.76 11.38
CA CYS A 51 -6.37 7.19 11.20
C CYS A 51 -5.67 7.78 9.97
N ILE A 52 -4.77 7.03 9.31
CA ILE A 52 -3.95 7.56 8.20
C ILE A 52 -4.71 7.41 6.90
N ASN A 53 -4.99 8.54 6.24
CA ASN A 53 -5.78 8.55 5.01
C ASN A 53 -5.04 7.95 3.80
N HIS A 54 -5.84 7.71 2.76
CA HIS A 54 -5.38 7.12 1.52
C HIS A 54 -4.86 8.15 0.51
N SER A 55 -3.76 7.82 -0.17
CA SER A 55 -3.40 8.40 -1.48
C SER A 55 -2.90 7.32 -2.43
N CYS A 56 -3.24 7.42 -3.73
CA CYS A 56 -2.63 6.58 -4.77
C CYS A 56 -1.19 7.02 -5.11
N LEU A 57 -0.76 8.17 -4.59
CA LEU A 57 0.61 8.66 -4.57
C LEU A 57 0.98 8.94 -3.10
N PRO A 58 1.22 7.89 -2.30
CA PRO A 58 1.48 8.03 -0.87
C PRO A 58 2.83 8.69 -0.60
N ASN A 59 3.01 9.24 0.60
CA ASN A 59 4.30 9.74 1.09
C ASN A 59 4.88 8.87 2.21
N ALA A 60 4.12 7.88 2.69
CA ALA A 60 4.57 6.85 3.61
C ALA A 60 4.04 5.47 3.21
N GLU A 61 4.74 4.44 3.64
CA GLU A 61 4.33 3.04 3.49
C GLU A 61 4.24 2.33 4.84
N ILE A 62 3.38 1.32 4.90
CA ILE A 62 3.23 0.46 6.07
C ILE A 62 4.06 -0.80 5.83
N ARG A 63 5.02 -1.08 6.72
CA ARG A 63 5.81 -2.31 6.71
C ARG A 63 5.46 -3.16 7.92
N SER A 64 5.16 -4.43 7.70
CA SER A 64 5.07 -5.41 8.77
C SER A 64 6.47 -5.94 9.12
N GLY A 65 6.68 -6.27 10.38
CA GLY A 65 7.96 -6.79 10.85
C GLY A 65 7.94 -7.16 12.33
N LEU A 66 9.13 -7.36 12.90
CA LEU A 66 9.31 -7.52 14.34
C LEU A 66 9.68 -6.17 14.95
N ILE A 67 8.92 -5.75 15.98
CA ILE A 67 9.20 -4.59 16.82
C ILE A 67 9.36 -5.11 18.24
N ASP A 68 10.54 -4.89 18.82
CA ASP A 68 10.90 -5.41 20.15
C ASP A 68 10.64 -6.92 20.30
N GLY A 69 10.95 -7.68 19.25
CA GLY A 69 10.78 -9.13 19.20
C GLY A 69 9.33 -9.61 19.00
N LYS A 70 8.37 -8.72 18.75
CA LYS A 70 6.96 -9.06 18.55
C LYS A 70 6.46 -8.63 17.17
N PRO A 71 5.52 -9.36 16.54
CA PRO A 71 4.90 -8.92 15.29
C PRO A 71 4.26 -7.54 15.45
N GLY A 72 4.58 -6.62 14.54
CA GLY A 72 4.12 -5.24 14.57
C GLY A 72 4.26 -4.55 13.22
N ILE A 73 3.94 -3.27 13.19
CA ILE A 73 3.98 -2.44 11.97
C ILE A 73 4.80 -1.18 12.19
N THR A 74 5.49 -0.76 11.15
CA THR A 74 6.17 0.53 11.08
C THR A 74 5.58 1.34 9.93
N ILE A 75 5.50 2.65 10.12
CA ILE A 75 5.16 3.60 9.06
C ILE A 75 6.48 4.25 8.67
N VAL A 76 6.88 4.09 7.41
CA VAL A 76 8.16 4.59 6.91
C VAL A 76 7.89 5.65 5.86
N ALA A 77 8.49 6.82 6.03
CA ALA A 77 8.42 7.88 5.02
C ALA A 77 9.14 7.43 3.74
N MET A 78 8.49 7.59 2.60
CA MET A 78 9.05 7.25 1.28
C MET A 78 9.79 8.43 0.64
N ARG A 79 9.58 9.63 1.19
CA ARG A 79 10.23 10.88 0.81
C ARG A 79 10.22 11.84 2.00
N ASN A 80 10.89 12.98 1.88
CA ASN A 80 10.74 14.06 2.85
C ASN A 80 9.27 14.50 2.96
N ILE A 81 8.79 14.65 4.18
CA ILE A 81 7.44 15.11 4.53
C ILE A 81 7.60 16.43 5.26
N SER A 82 6.96 17.48 4.76
CA SER A 82 7.07 18.82 5.35
C SER A 82 6.25 18.92 6.64
N ALA A 83 6.56 19.90 7.49
CA ALA A 83 5.72 20.18 8.66
C ALA A 83 4.28 20.49 8.20
N LEU A 84 3.30 19.94 8.92
CA LEU A 84 1.86 20.03 8.62
C LEU A 84 1.40 19.34 7.33
N GLU A 85 2.30 18.69 6.59
CA GLU A 85 1.91 17.83 5.47
C GLU A 85 1.26 16.54 6.01
N GLU A 86 0.10 16.17 5.47
CA GLU A 86 -0.60 14.96 5.88
C GLU A 86 0.19 13.71 5.50
N ILE A 87 0.28 12.75 6.43
CA ILE A 87 0.85 11.43 6.18
C ILE A 87 -0.22 10.60 5.46
N LEU A 88 0.13 10.06 4.29
CA LEU A 88 -0.79 9.33 3.42
C LEU A 88 -0.16 8.00 3.00
N VAL A 89 -0.96 6.93 3.08
CA VAL A 89 -0.57 5.55 2.70
C VAL A 89 -1.46 5.04 1.56
N SER A 90 -1.06 3.95 0.90
CA SER A 90 -1.93 3.31 -0.09
C SER A 90 -2.74 2.17 0.52
N TYR A 91 -4.07 2.18 0.36
CA TYR A 91 -4.98 1.12 0.82
C TYR A 91 -5.17 0.00 -0.22
N VAL A 92 -4.70 0.23 -1.44
CA VAL A 92 -4.78 -0.65 -2.60
C VAL A 92 -3.40 -0.71 -3.27
N ASN A 93 -3.14 -1.69 -4.14
CA ASN A 93 -1.90 -1.70 -4.90
C ASN A 93 -1.85 -0.43 -5.80
N PRO A 94 -0.86 0.47 -5.63
CA PRO A 94 -0.73 1.66 -6.45
C PRO A 94 -0.39 1.34 -7.93
N GLU A 95 0.11 0.15 -8.25
CA GLU A 95 0.44 -0.24 -9.63
C GLU A 95 -0.80 -0.48 -10.50
N LEU A 96 -1.97 -0.69 -9.89
CA LEU A 96 -3.23 -0.89 -10.61
C LEU A 96 -3.65 0.38 -11.37
N GLY A 97 -4.41 0.20 -12.45
CA GLY A 97 -4.99 1.31 -13.20
C GLY A 97 -5.99 2.13 -12.37
N ARG A 98 -6.19 3.41 -12.74
CA ARG A 98 -7.03 4.36 -12.00
C ARG A 98 -8.45 3.85 -11.73
N ALA A 99 -9.11 3.32 -12.76
CA ALA A 99 -10.46 2.77 -12.65
C ALA A 99 -10.52 1.63 -11.63
N GLU A 100 -9.55 0.70 -11.67
CA GLU A 100 -9.49 -0.43 -10.75
C GLU A 100 -9.18 0.01 -9.31
N ARG A 101 -8.26 0.98 -9.12
CA ARG A 101 -8.00 1.54 -7.78
C ARG A 101 -9.27 2.17 -7.20
N ARG A 102 -10.00 2.95 -7.98
CA ARG A 102 -11.25 3.59 -7.53
C ARG A 102 -12.37 2.60 -7.26
N ASP A 103 -12.53 1.56 -8.08
CA ASP A 103 -13.49 0.50 -7.79
C ASP A 103 -13.18 -0.19 -6.45
N LYS A 104 -11.94 -0.60 -6.22
CA LYS A 104 -11.55 -1.25 -4.95
C LYS A 104 -11.75 -0.32 -3.75
N LEU A 105 -11.40 0.96 -3.89
CA LEU A 105 -11.60 1.95 -2.83
C LEU A 105 -13.08 2.18 -2.53
N LEU A 106 -13.91 2.35 -3.56
CA LEU A 106 -15.34 2.55 -3.39
C LEU A 106 -16.00 1.33 -2.75
N ARG A 107 -15.70 0.12 -3.22
CA ARG A 107 -16.31 -1.12 -2.70
C ARG A 107 -15.91 -1.43 -1.25
N ARG A 108 -14.64 -1.21 -0.90
CA ARG A 108 -14.09 -1.59 0.42
C ARG A 108 -14.13 -0.48 1.46
N TYR A 109 -13.88 0.77 1.05
CA TYR A 109 -13.68 1.91 1.94
C TYR A 109 -14.73 3.01 1.76
N ARG A 110 -15.64 2.87 0.78
CA ARG A 110 -16.83 3.73 0.62
C ARG A 110 -16.52 5.20 0.38
N PHE A 111 -15.40 5.50 -0.27
CA PHE A 111 -15.07 6.86 -0.72
C PHE A 111 -14.55 6.87 -2.17
N TRP A 112 -14.60 8.05 -2.79
CA TRP A 112 -14.06 8.29 -4.12
C TRP A 112 -12.73 9.03 -4.06
N CYS A 113 -11.65 8.41 -4.55
CA CYS A 113 -10.31 8.98 -4.43
C CYS A 113 -10.10 10.19 -5.36
N GLN A 114 -9.70 11.31 -4.75
CA GLN A 114 -9.41 12.59 -5.39
C GLN A 114 -7.93 13.01 -5.21
N CYS A 115 -7.02 12.09 -4.87
CA CYS A 115 -5.60 12.41 -4.76
C CYS A 115 -5.04 12.95 -6.09
N VAL A 116 -3.92 13.69 -6.03
CA VAL A 116 -3.26 14.33 -7.18
C VAL A 116 -3.11 13.37 -8.37
N ARG A 117 -2.66 12.13 -8.11
CA ARG A 117 -2.52 11.11 -9.14
C ARG A 117 -3.85 10.76 -9.82
N CYS A 118 -4.93 10.55 -9.05
CA CYS A 118 -6.26 10.27 -9.61
C CYS A 118 -6.90 11.48 -10.31
N MET A 119 -6.49 12.71 -10.00
CA MET A 119 -6.94 13.91 -10.72
C MET A 119 -6.24 14.08 -12.08
N HIS A 120 -5.01 13.58 -12.24
CA HIS A 120 -4.24 13.75 -13.46
C HIS A 120 -4.29 12.52 -14.38
N GLU A 121 -4.30 11.32 -13.81
CA GLU A 121 -4.42 10.08 -14.58
C GLU A 121 -5.79 10.01 -15.26
N GLY A 122 -5.79 9.64 -16.54
CA GLY A 122 -6.99 9.17 -17.23
C GLY A 122 -7.21 7.68 -17.04
N ASP A 123 -8.38 7.21 -17.45
CA ASP A 123 -8.69 5.76 -17.49
C ASP A 123 -8.14 5.09 -18.77
N GLY A 124 -7.45 5.86 -19.62
CA GLY A 124 -6.73 5.39 -20.80
C GLY A 124 -5.41 6.16 -21.01
N PRO A 125 -4.49 5.62 -21.83
CA PRO A 125 -3.11 6.14 -21.96
C PRO A 125 -3.02 7.49 -22.66
N ASN A 126 -4.11 7.95 -23.28
CA ASN A 126 -4.04 8.99 -24.30
C ASN A 126 -4.53 10.34 -23.84
N LYS A 127 -5.06 10.52 -22.62
CA LYS A 127 -5.66 11.79 -22.19
C LYS A 127 -5.53 12.05 -20.70
N CYS A 128 -4.95 13.19 -20.33
CA CYS A 128 -4.95 13.70 -18.95
C CYS A 128 -6.37 14.15 -18.56
N THR A 129 -6.84 13.76 -17.37
CA THR A 129 -8.19 14.16 -16.91
C THR A 129 -8.25 15.57 -16.33
N HIS A 130 -7.10 16.14 -15.94
CA HIS A 130 -7.02 17.49 -15.41
C HIS A 130 -7.01 18.57 -16.52
N CYS A 131 -6.04 18.49 -17.45
CA CYS A 131 -5.86 19.51 -18.48
C CYS A 131 -6.38 19.11 -19.87
N GLY A 132 -6.92 17.88 -20.01
CA GLY A 132 -7.49 17.38 -21.26
C GLY A 132 -6.48 17.10 -22.38
N LYS A 133 -5.19 17.39 -22.17
CA LYS A 133 -4.13 17.18 -23.17
C LYS A 133 -3.99 15.70 -23.51
N LEU A 134 -3.83 15.43 -24.81
CA LEU A 134 -3.54 14.09 -25.29
C LEU A 134 -2.07 13.75 -25.05
N ALA A 135 -1.77 12.49 -24.78
CA ALA A 135 -0.38 12.02 -24.68
C ALA A 135 0.28 12.16 -26.05
N SER A 136 1.19 13.14 -26.21
CA SER A 136 1.97 13.33 -27.42
C SER A 136 3.06 12.27 -27.48
N CYS A 137 2.75 11.09 -28.01
CA CYS A 137 3.76 10.07 -28.19
C CYS A 137 4.72 10.50 -29.32
N SER A 138 5.97 10.78 -28.99
CA SER A 138 7.09 10.60 -29.90
C SER A 138 7.92 9.44 -29.35
N SER A 139 7.68 8.26 -29.94
CA SER A 139 8.61 7.12 -30.02
C SER A 139 9.45 6.77 -28.78
N GLY A 140 8.99 5.78 -28.01
CA GLY A 140 9.84 4.97 -27.12
C GLY A 140 9.62 5.21 -25.63
N ILE A 141 8.67 4.48 -25.02
CA ILE A 141 8.51 4.43 -23.57
C ILE A 141 9.63 3.57 -23.00
N LYS A 142 10.71 4.20 -22.53
CA LYS A 142 11.56 3.60 -21.50
C LYS A 142 10.80 3.75 -20.18
N THR A 143 10.47 2.63 -19.55
CA THR A 143 9.94 2.58 -18.19
C THR A 143 10.97 3.23 -17.26
N SER A 144 10.77 4.50 -16.93
CA SER A 144 11.54 5.19 -15.90
C SER A 144 10.56 5.70 -14.85
N GLU A 145 11.01 5.60 -13.61
CA GLU A 145 10.32 5.96 -12.37
C GLU A 145 9.67 7.35 -12.44
N PRO A 146 8.65 7.65 -11.60
CA PRO A 146 8.00 8.95 -11.63
C PRO A 146 9.04 10.05 -11.39
N SER A 147 9.21 10.96 -12.35
CA SER A 147 10.16 12.06 -12.21
C SER A 147 9.75 12.97 -11.05
N GLN A 148 10.76 13.50 -10.35
CA GLN A 148 10.62 14.44 -9.23
C GLN A 148 9.81 15.71 -9.60
N ASP A 149 9.58 15.97 -10.89
CA ASP A 149 8.90 17.15 -11.41
C ASP A 149 7.41 17.19 -11.05
N MET A 150 6.73 16.03 -10.96
CA MET A 150 5.32 15.99 -10.49
C MET A 150 5.20 16.35 -9.01
N ILE A 151 6.27 16.15 -8.23
CA ILE A 151 6.31 16.45 -6.79
C ILE A 151 6.58 17.95 -6.58
N SER A 152 7.36 18.59 -7.45
CA SER A 152 7.65 20.04 -7.34
C SER A 152 6.43 20.94 -7.56
N SER A 153 5.43 20.45 -8.30
CA SER A 153 4.17 21.15 -8.58
C SER A 153 3.17 21.12 -7.40
N LEU A 154 3.53 20.47 -6.28
CA LEU A 154 2.74 20.43 -5.04
C LEU A 154 2.70 21.77 -4.28
N LYS A 155 3.40 22.81 -4.75
CA LYS A 155 3.34 24.17 -4.19
C LYS A 155 2.35 25.03 -4.96
N HIS A 156 1.06 24.74 -4.85
CA HIS A 156 0.02 25.74 -5.10
C HIS A 156 -0.67 26.12 -3.78
N PRO A 157 -0.95 27.42 -3.57
CA PRO A 157 -1.34 27.95 -2.28
C PRO A 157 -2.64 27.30 -1.81
N VAL A 158 -2.67 26.94 -0.52
CA VAL A 158 -3.90 26.65 0.20
C VAL A 158 -4.79 27.87 0.05
N ASP A 159 -5.88 27.73 -0.70
CA ASP A 159 -6.88 28.78 -0.88
C ASP A 159 -7.55 29.01 0.48
N THR A 160 -7.10 30.02 1.23
CA THR A 160 -7.65 30.40 2.55
C THR A 160 -8.99 31.12 2.44
N GLN A 161 -9.83 30.75 1.48
CA GLN A 161 -11.18 31.29 1.31
C GLN A 161 -12.21 30.17 1.21
N ASN A 162 -12.36 29.40 2.29
CA ASN A 162 -13.68 28.92 2.66
C ASN A 162 -13.77 28.70 4.17
N LYS A 163 -13.81 29.81 4.92
CA LYS A 163 -14.47 29.83 6.22
C LYS A 163 -15.96 29.85 5.92
N ASN A 164 -16.64 28.72 6.05
CA ASN A 164 -17.99 28.65 6.61
C ASN A 164 -18.41 27.21 6.88
N GLU A 165 -18.89 27.03 8.12
CA GLU A 165 -19.84 26.02 8.59
C GLU A 165 -19.32 24.61 8.90
N MET A 166 -18.88 24.46 10.16
CA MET A 166 -19.24 23.29 10.97
C MET A 166 -20.75 23.12 10.97
N LEU A 167 -21.24 21.87 10.89
CA LEU A 167 -22.32 21.34 11.74
C LEU A 167 -22.39 19.81 11.60
N PHE A 168 -22.18 19.16 12.76
CA PHE A 168 -22.30 17.74 13.15
C PHE A 168 -21.24 16.74 12.67
#